data_AF-A0A5C3ETI3-F1
#
_entry.id   AF-A0A5C3ETI3-F1
#
_cell.length_a   1.000
_cell.length_b   1.000
_cell.length_c   1.000
_cell.angle_alpha   90.00
_cell.angle_beta   90.00
_cell.angle_gamma   90.00
#
_symmetry.space_group_name_H-M   'P 1'
#
loop_
_entity.id
_entity.type
_entity.pdbx_description
1 polymer ?
#
loop_
_entity_poly.entity_id
_entity_poly.type
_entity_poly.pdbx_seq_one_letter_code
_entity_poly.pdbx_strand_id
1 'polypeptide(L)'
;MHASARASTSASRLGRAAVSKARPHPPFYAVPFAGNLAAQQKRSYAVPVNPGSSVDAMLGTSVPPPPREGAEIQTSKYYRPNNPNDLSDLLNPSKSNPFGAKNDRGSGGPKRDGGARYAEIQRIKGTAIGAERKGTPIPSRDEMLDEMFKRPFRELEESKDIVDREHPHPIDAMKGRNELDERVLAAARALHAAGTLSKTPSAATDKESAPASKLKAASISELLDLFEERAGAQLSIELPYESTPSDSRKVKLTSASSSEEELQHAQDDGVLLLAYITNLHGGRGKERISVCSGFAIDGGDRMADNEGDGKGHLVVSCAHTLRAAGLSAPKSKSGKAASASDDASIAFAITRTGAIYPIRTLISSLGASDIVLLQLGEEPLTLHEGARPSIRTLPISPYPATVNTELSVSSFWGWEDDSGAVLPAYSYDEQQQKLRASRSPPPPAGREPEQVKLERDDAGRSRWGRARLVEYKDPCGGQALVGTYDELAQLDYKLLISSPANPPALQGNTAMQMSSSVSASSQPTVVATSATSSGQAMPRRQPLPNFPPPGSSGGPVVDVESGSVVGVVRGHKMSPLEGRRGDAIPAEKIFEFFALPGLGKKN
;
A
#
# COMPACT_ATOMS: atom_id res chain seq x y z
N MET A 1 42.54 -57.78 -3.03
CA MET A 1 43.77 -57.02 -3.29
C MET A 1 43.55 -56.06 -4.44
N HIS A 2 42.93 -54.90 -4.20
CA HIS A 2 42.95 -53.78 -5.14
C HIS A 2 43.30 -52.52 -4.36
N ALA A 3 44.40 -51.91 -4.79
CA ALA A 3 45.12 -50.88 -4.08
C ALA A 3 44.51 -49.50 -4.32
N SER A 4 44.43 -48.75 -3.21
CA SER A 4 44.02 -47.36 -3.10
C SER A 4 45.20 -46.45 -3.45
N ALA A 5 45.05 -45.56 -4.44
CA ALA A 5 46.01 -44.49 -4.72
C ALA A 5 45.49 -43.17 -4.09
N ARG A 6 46.13 -42.76 -3.00
CA ARG A 6 46.02 -41.41 -2.42
C ARG A 6 47.12 -40.54 -3.03
N ALA A 7 46.74 -39.47 -3.71
CA ALA A 7 47.65 -38.38 -4.07
C ALA A 7 47.69 -37.37 -2.91
N SER A 8 48.86 -37.19 -2.31
CA SER A 8 49.16 -36.11 -1.38
C SER A 8 49.79 -34.94 -2.15
N THR A 9 49.19 -33.77 -2.03
CA THR A 9 49.81 -32.51 -2.46
C THR A 9 50.07 -31.67 -1.21
N SER A 10 51.36 -31.62 -0.85
CA SER A 10 51.91 -30.70 0.14
C SER A 10 52.01 -29.30 -0.45
N ALA A 11 51.33 -28.32 0.15
CA ALA A 11 51.55 -26.91 -0.12
C ALA A 11 52.06 -26.21 1.14
N SER A 12 53.27 -25.68 0.98
CA SER A 12 54.05 -24.77 1.80
C SER A 12 53.28 -23.79 2.71
N ARG A 13 53.64 -23.82 4.00
CA ARG A 13 53.47 -22.69 4.93
C ARG A 13 54.37 -21.53 4.49
N LEU A 14 53.77 -20.44 4.04
CA LEU A 14 54.40 -19.12 3.99
C LEU A 14 53.87 -18.30 5.16
N GLY A 15 54.79 -17.94 6.08
CA GLY A 15 54.52 -17.09 7.21
C GLY A 15 54.18 -15.66 6.76
N ARG A 16 53.04 -15.15 7.22
CA ARG A 16 52.69 -13.73 7.13
C ARG A 16 53.21 -13.02 8.38
N ALA A 17 54.22 -12.18 8.18
CA ALA A 17 54.67 -11.19 9.14
C ALA A 17 53.57 -10.13 9.36
N ALA A 18 53.19 -9.93 10.61
CA ALA A 18 52.31 -8.84 11.03
C ALA A 18 53.12 -7.53 11.05
N VAL A 19 52.82 -6.62 10.12
CA VAL A 19 53.30 -5.23 10.15
C VAL A 19 52.20 -4.40 10.82
N SER A 20 52.37 -4.12 12.11
CA SER A 20 51.57 -3.15 12.85
C SER A 20 52.00 -1.74 12.48
N LYS A 21 51.29 -1.11 11.53
CA LYS A 21 51.38 0.33 11.30
C LYS A 21 50.46 1.05 12.28
N ALA A 22 51.05 1.56 13.36
CA ALA A 22 50.42 2.50 14.28
C ALA A 22 50.04 3.78 13.50
N ARG A 23 48.77 4.19 13.60
CA ARG A 23 48.29 5.50 13.15
C ARG A 23 48.60 6.54 14.24
N PRO A 24 49.13 7.73 13.91
CA PRO A 24 49.32 8.79 14.88
C PRO A 24 47.98 9.44 15.24
N HIS A 25 47.74 9.56 16.55
CA HIS A 25 46.65 10.36 17.12
C HIS A 25 46.88 11.85 16.82
N PRO A 26 45.85 12.63 16.44
CA PRO A 26 45.95 14.08 16.43
C PRO A 26 45.96 14.65 17.86
N PRO A 27 46.64 15.79 18.10
CA PRO A 27 46.80 16.35 19.44
C PRO A 27 45.49 16.96 19.94
N PHE A 28 45.19 16.67 21.22
CA PHE A 28 44.20 17.35 22.03
C PHE A 28 44.53 18.84 22.13
N TYR A 29 43.66 19.70 21.60
CA TYR A 29 43.61 21.10 21.98
C TYR A 29 42.58 21.27 23.10
N ALA A 30 43.07 21.63 24.28
CA ALA A 30 42.25 22.11 25.39
C ALA A 30 41.71 23.51 25.06
N VAL A 31 40.40 23.70 25.15
CA VAL A 31 39.74 25.00 25.00
C VAL A 31 39.28 25.46 26.40
N PRO A 32 39.58 26.70 26.82
CA PRO A 32 39.19 27.19 28.13
C PRO A 32 37.71 27.61 28.15
N PHE A 33 37.06 27.29 29.27
CA PHE A 33 35.74 27.78 29.66
C PHE A 33 35.83 29.26 30.06
N ALA A 34 35.10 30.15 29.37
CA ALA A 34 34.65 31.43 29.92
C ALA A 34 33.59 32.10 29.02
N GLY A 35 32.51 32.60 29.62
CA GLY A 35 31.89 33.87 29.24
C GLY A 35 30.52 33.84 28.57
N ASN A 36 29.48 34.12 29.37
CA ASN A 36 28.18 34.62 28.92
C ASN A 36 28.31 35.80 27.95
N LEU A 37 27.61 35.77 26.83
CA LEU A 37 27.23 36.96 26.05
C LEU A 37 25.93 36.70 25.29
N ALA A 38 24.91 37.51 25.61
CA ALA A 38 23.63 37.56 24.94
C ALA A 38 23.81 38.02 23.48
N ALA A 39 23.41 37.19 22.52
CA ALA A 39 23.43 37.52 21.10
C ALA A 39 22.02 37.91 20.62
N GLN A 40 21.86 39.18 20.29
CA GLN A 40 20.71 39.72 19.56
C GLN A 40 20.64 39.08 18.16
N GLN A 41 19.48 38.50 17.82
CA GLN A 41 19.18 38.02 16.47
C GLN A 41 19.11 39.22 15.50
N LYS A 42 20.12 39.37 14.65
CA LYS A 42 20.05 40.22 13.45
C LYS A 42 19.31 39.45 12.36
N ARG A 43 18.22 40.05 11.84
CA ARG A 43 17.49 39.55 10.67
C ARG A 43 18.40 39.59 9.45
N SER A 44 18.62 38.44 8.84
CA SER A 44 19.29 38.28 7.55
C SER A 44 18.34 38.74 6.45
N TYR A 45 18.73 39.76 5.68
CA TYR A 45 18.04 40.09 4.42
C TYR A 45 18.47 39.13 3.32
N ALA A 46 17.56 38.90 2.35
CA ALA A 46 17.78 38.02 1.22
C ALA A 46 19.06 38.38 0.45
N VAL A 47 19.91 37.37 0.21
CA VAL A 47 21.11 37.48 -0.61
C VAL A 47 20.68 37.46 -2.08
N PRO A 48 21.12 38.41 -2.93
CA PRO A 48 20.81 38.39 -4.35
C PRO A 48 21.41 37.14 -5.01
N VAL A 49 20.58 36.42 -5.77
CA VAL A 49 20.99 35.23 -6.53
C VAL A 49 21.99 35.65 -7.60
N ASN A 50 23.12 34.95 -7.67
CA ASN A 50 24.16 35.17 -8.67
C ASN A 50 23.63 34.80 -10.07
N PRO A 51 23.54 35.75 -11.02
CA PRO A 51 23.01 35.48 -12.36
C PRO A 51 23.88 34.50 -13.17
N GLY A 52 25.10 34.20 -12.73
CA GLY A 52 25.96 33.21 -13.37
C GLY A 52 25.71 31.75 -12.95
N SER A 53 24.90 31.49 -11.91
CA SER A 53 24.65 30.14 -11.39
C SER A 53 23.18 29.71 -11.41
N SER A 54 22.27 30.55 -11.91
CA SER A 54 20.86 30.20 -12.05
C SER A 54 20.59 29.51 -13.38
N VAL A 55 19.99 28.32 -13.32
CA VAL A 55 19.58 27.46 -14.45
C VAL A 55 18.43 28.08 -15.28
N ASP A 56 17.96 29.27 -14.91
CA ASP A 56 16.72 29.89 -15.41
C ASP A 56 16.82 30.57 -16.79
N ALA A 57 18.02 30.78 -17.34
CA ALA A 57 18.16 31.47 -18.62
C ALA A 57 17.63 30.66 -19.83
N MET A 58 17.44 29.34 -19.70
CA MET A 58 16.98 28.47 -20.79
C MET A 58 15.47 28.19 -20.81
N LEU A 59 14.73 28.53 -19.76
CA LEU A 59 13.29 28.21 -19.67
C LEU A 59 12.34 29.32 -20.14
N GLY A 60 12.86 30.41 -20.70
CA GLY A 60 12.03 31.35 -21.47
C GLY A 60 10.88 32.00 -20.69
N THR A 61 10.95 32.06 -19.37
CA THR A 61 9.96 32.79 -18.56
C THR A 61 10.30 34.27 -18.59
N SER A 62 9.80 34.98 -19.61
CA SER A 62 9.77 36.44 -19.56
C SER A 62 8.91 36.86 -18.38
N VAL A 63 9.52 37.55 -17.41
CA VAL A 63 8.79 38.13 -16.28
C VAL A 63 7.69 39.04 -16.85
N PRO A 64 6.42 38.90 -16.45
CA PRO A 64 5.36 39.78 -16.93
C PRO A 64 5.73 41.23 -16.63
N PRO A 65 5.49 42.18 -17.57
CA PRO A 65 5.85 43.57 -17.37
C PRO A 65 5.16 44.11 -16.11
N PRO A 66 5.86 44.91 -15.28
CA PRO A 66 5.27 45.47 -14.08
C PRO A 66 4.03 46.30 -14.44
N PRO A 67 2.99 46.30 -13.59
CA PRO A 67 1.81 47.13 -13.81
C PRO A 67 2.25 48.58 -14.00
N ARG A 68 1.84 49.20 -15.11
CA ARG A 68 2.13 50.62 -15.36
C ARG A 68 1.41 51.43 -14.29
N GLU A 69 2.16 52.17 -13.47
CA GLU A 69 1.61 53.20 -12.60
C GLU A 69 0.87 54.22 -13.49
N GLY A 70 -0.46 54.26 -13.36
CA GLY A 70 -1.34 55.12 -14.16
C GLY A 70 -2.33 54.41 -15.11
N ALA A 71 -2.40 53.08 -15.13
CA ALA A 71 -3.47 52.38 -15.83
C ALA A 71 -4.79 52.49 -15.05
N GLU A 72 -5.59 53.53 -15.35
CA GLU A 72 -6.98 53.61 -14.91
C GLU A 72 -7.74 52.36 -15.35
N ILE A 73 -8.35 51.68 -14.37
CA ILE A 73 -9.28 50.58 -14.62
C ILE A 73 -10.52 51.17 -15.29
N GLN A 74 -10.50 51.22 -16.62
CA GLN A 74 -11.70 51.46 -17.41
C GLN A 74 -12.60 50.23 -17.27
N THR A 75 -13.60 50.36 -16.40
CA THR A 75 -14.75 49.47 -16.32
C THR A 75 -15.54 49.58 -17.62
N SER A 76 -15.12 48.83 -18.64
CA SER A 76 -15.84 48.76 -19.91
C SER A 76 -17.17 48.01 -19.69
N LYS A 77 -18.25 48.80 -19.63
CA LYS A 77 -19.64 48.35 -19.72
C LYS A 77 -19.91 47.82 -21.13
N TYR A 78 -19.51 46.59 -21.42
CA TYR A 78 -20.05 45.86 -22.56
C TYR A 78 -21.20 44.98 -22.09
N TYR A 79 -22.43 45.47 -22.31
CA TYR A 79 -23.64 44.67 -22.27
C TYR A 79 -23.52 43.54 -23.29
N ARG A 80 -23.39 42.30 -22.81
CA ARG A 80 -23.68 41.09 -23.61
C ARG A 80 -25.15 40.72 -23.36
N PRO A 81 -26.04 40.76 -24.35
CA PRO A 81 -27.37 40.20 -24.20
C PRO A 81 -27.27 38.67 -24.16
N ASN A 82 -27.93 38.05 -23.18
CA ASN A 82 -28.19 36.61 -23.06
C ASN A 82 -26.99 35.70 -22.73
N ASN A 83 -26.48 35.79 -21.49
CA ASN A 83 -25.79 34.66 -20.86
C ASN A 83 -26.77 33.96 -19.88
N PRO A 84 -27.25 32.74 -20.17
CA PRO A 84 -28.19 32.02 -19.30
C PRO A 84 -27.58 31.58 -17.96
N ASN A 85 -26.29 31.83 -17.72
CA ASN A 85 -25.58 31.50 -16.48
C ASN A 85 -25.24 32.73 -15.61
N ASP A 86 -25.82 33.90 -15.88
CA ASP A 86 -25.57 35.10 -15.07
C ASP A 86 -26.46 35.11 -13.80
N LEU A 87 -25.87 34.77 -12.66
CA LEU A 87 -26.52 34.69 -11.34
C LEU A 87 -26.53 36.04 -10.59
N SER A 88 -26.11 37.13 -11.23
CA SER A 88 -25.98 38.44 -10.59
C SER A 88 -27.31 39.06 -10.12
N ASP A 89 -28.44 38.67 -10.72
CA ASP A 89 -29.78 39.09 -10.26
C ASP A 89 -30.26 38.35 -8.99
N LEU A 90 -29.73 37.16 -8.70
CA LEU A 90 -30.08 36.39 -7.49
C LEU A 90 -29.31 36.83 -6.24
N LEU A 91 -28.21 37.57 -6.41
CA LEU A 91 -27.31 37.96 -5.31
C LEU A 91 -27.55 39.39 -4.79
N ASN A 92 -28.52 40.12 -5.34
CA ASN A 92 -28.90 41.46 -4.87
C ASN A 92 -30.29 41.46 -4.20
N PRO A 93 -30.39 41.17 -2.89
CA PRO A 93 -31.67 41.14 -2.16
C PRO A 93 -32.27 42.53 -1.88
N SER A 94 -31.79 43.59 -2.52
CA SER A 94 -32.24 44.96 -2.28
C SER A 94 -32.63 45.61 -3.61
N LYS A 95 -33.92 45.49 -3.95
CA LYS A 95 -34.76 46.43 -4.74
C LYS A 95 -35.80 45.66 -5.55
N SER A 96 -36.96 45.43 -4.96
CA SER A 96 -38.24 45.67 -5.66
C SER A 96 -39.39 45.48 -4.67
N ASN A 97 -40.03 46.58 -4.33
CA ASN A 97 -41.38 46.57 -3.78
C ASN A 97 -42.16 47.65 -4.55
N PRO A 98 -42.93 47.29 -5.59
CA PRO A 98 -43.73 48.26 -6.31
C PRO A 98 -45.21 47.92 -6.18
N PHE A 99 -45.82 48.17 -5.03
CA PHE A 99 -47.26 48.43 -4.95
C PHE A 99 -47.56 49.32 -3.74
N GLY A 100 -47.59 50.62 -3.99
CA GLY A 100 -48.26 51.57 -3.13
C GLY A 100 -49.75 51.62 -3.48
N ALA A 101 -50.61 51.40 -2.48
CA ALA A 101 -51.98 51.86 -2.49
C ALA A 101 -52.33 52.39 -1.09
N LYS A 102 -52.92 53.59 -1.09
CA LYS A 102 -53.25 54.43 0.06
C LYS A 102 -54.49 53.94 0.83
N ASN A 103 -54.52 54.31 2.11
CA ASN A 103 -55.65 54.66 2.99
C ASN A 103 -56.94 53.80 2.95
N ASP A 104 -57.38 53.27 4.09
CA ASP A 104 -58.45 53.92 4.87
C ASP A 104 -58.64 53.36 6.28
N ARG A 105 -59.21 54.20 7.15
CA ARG A 105 -59.54 53.96 8.57
C ARG A 105 -60.77 53.03 8.70
N GLY A 106 -60.86 52.24 9.77
CA GLY A 106 -62.15 51.71 10.22
C GLY A 106 -62.10 50.53 11.16
N SER A 107 -62.73 50.71 12.32
CA SER A 107 -62.97 49.78 13.43
C SER A 107 -63.71 48.49 13.08
N GLY A 108 -63.43 47.42 13.84
CA GLY A 108 -64.47 46.61 14.48
C GLY A 108 -64.70 45.18 13.99
N GLY A 109 -64.39 44.20 14.86
CA GLY A 109 -65.21 43.00 15.04
C GLY A 109 -64.90 41.74 14.21
N PRO A 110 -65.31 40.53 14.67
CA PRO A 110 -64.57 39.30 14.41
C PRO A 110 -65.30 38.23 13.55
N LYS A 111 -64.50 37.26 13.06
CA LYS A 111 -64.85 35.89 12.60
C LYS A 111 -65.72 35.73 11.34
N ARG A 112 -65.14 35.14 10.27
CA ARG A 112 -65.46 33.79 9.72
C ARG A 112 -64.89 33.57 8.31
N ASP A 113 -64.38 32.35 8.11
CA ASP A 113 -64.32 31.50 6.90
C ASP A 113 -63.79 32.05 5.57
N GLY A 114 -62.64 31.49 5.14
CA GLY A 114 -62.00 31.78 3.85
C GLY A 114 -61.39 30.54 3.16
N GLY A 115 -62.02 29.38 3.28
CA GLY A 115 -61.66 28.18 2.52
C GLY A 115 -62.34 28.14 1.16
N ALA A 116 -61.90 28.96 0.19
CA ALA A 116 -62.45 28.91 -1.17
C ALA A 116 -61.54 29.46 -2.30
N ARG A 117 -60.24 29.70 -2.06
CA ARG A 117 -59.34 30.22 -3.11
C ARG A 117 -58.17 29.31 -3.50
N TYR A 118 -58.06 28.12 -2.92
CA TYR A 118 -57.00 27.16 -3.24
C TYR A 118 -57.36 26.15 -4.35
N ALA A 119 -58.64 26.04 -4.72
CA ALA A 119 -59.11 25.03 -5.68
C ALA A 119 -59.06 25.49 -7.16
N GLU A 120 -58.83 26.77 -7.43
CA GLU A 120 -58.88 27.31 -8.80
C GLU A 120 -57.49 27.46 -9.45
N ILE A 121 -56.42 27.59 -8.66
CA ILE A 121 -55.04 27.66 -9.16
C ILE A 121 -54.49 26.26 -9.55
N GLN A 122 -55.04 25.17 -9.01
CA GLN A 122 -54.61 23.81 -9.36
C GLN A 122 -55.24 23.27 -10.67
N ARG A 123 -56.19 23.98 -11.28
CA ARG A 123 -56.91 23.49 -12.48
C ARG A 123 -56.30 23.94 -13.82
N ILE A 124 -55.36 24.89 -13.82
CA ILE A 124 -54.78 25.47 -15.06
C ILE A 124 -53.42 24.86 -15.45
N LYS A 125 -52.81 23.98 -14.62
CA LYS A 125 -51.53 23.30 -14.95
C LYS A 125 -51.67 21.94 -15.65
N GLY A 126 -52.88 21.56 -16.07
CA GLY A 126 -53.19 20.17 -16.46
C GLY A 126 -53.30 19.86 -17.96
N THR A 127 -52.99 20.77 -18.88
CA THR A 127 -53.20 20.49 -20.32
C THR A 127 -52.14 21.12 -21.22
N ALA A 128 -50.92 20.58 -21.18
CA ALA A 128 -50.03 20.57 -22.34
C ALA A 128 -48.81 19.66 -22.06
N ILE A 129 -48.58 18.70 -22.96
CA ILE A 129 -47.35 17.92 -23.16
C ILE A 129 -47.21 16.63 -22.34
N GLY A 130 -47.50 15.52 -23.02
CA GLY A 130 -46.50 14.44 -23.18
C GLY A 130 -46.47 13.33 -22.14
N ALA A 131 -47.00 12.17 -22.53
CA ALA A 131 -46.59 10.82 -22.14
C ALA A 131 -46.04 10.62 -20.71
N GLU A 132 -46.85 10.01 -19.86
CA GLU A 132 -46.44 9.45 -18.56
C GLU A 132 -45.36 8.37 -18.77
N ARG A 133 -44.10 8.79 -18.80
CA ARG A 133 -42.99 7.91 -18.41
C ARG A 133 -43.07 7.81 -16.90
N LYS A 134 -43.19 6.58 -16.39
CA LYS A 134 -42.95 6.25 -14.97
C LYS A 134 -41.53 6.69 -14.59
N GLY A 135 -41.39 7.97 -14.26
CA GLY A 135 -40.15 8.55 -13.75
C GLY A 135 -40.05 8.19 -12.29
N THR A 136 -38.95 7.52 -11.93
CA THR A 136 -38.49 7.49 -10.54
C THR A 136 -38.47 8.93 -10.02
N PRO A 137 -39.08 9.23 -8.85
CA PRO A 137 -39.07 10.57 -8.30
C PRO A 137 -37.61 11.02 -8.13
N ILE A 138 -37.29 12.18 -8.70
CA ILE A 138 -35.97 12.79 -8.51
C ILE A 138 -35.86 13.12 -7.01
N PRO A 139 -34.86 12.60 -6.30
CA PRO A 139 -34.70 12.87 -4.87
C PRO A 139 -34.62 14.37 -4.64
N SER A 140 -35.26 14.83 -3.56
CA SER A 140 -35.15 16.23 -3.17
C SER A 140 -33.69 16.58 -2.85
N ARG A 141 -33.32 17.86 -2.99
CA ARG A 141 -31.95 18.34 -2.69
C ARG A 141 -31.50 17.95 -1.27
N ASP A 142 -32.42 17.95 -0.33
CA ASP A 142 -32.15 17.58 1.06
C ASP A 142 -31.92 16.08 1.21
N GLU A 143 -32.66 15.23 0.48
CA GLU A 143 -32.39 13.78 0.43
C GLU A 143 -31.03 13.46 -0.20
N MET A 144 -30.61 14.18 -1.24
CA MET A 144 -29.27 14.02 -1.82
C MET A 144 -28.16 14.41 -0.84
N LEU A 145 -28.34 15.50 -0.09
CA LEU A 145 -27.36 15.93 0.91
C LEU A 145 -27.28 14.92 2.06
N ASP A 146 -28.43 14.44 2.54
CA ASP A 146 -28.49 13.39 3.57
C ASP A 146 -27.85 12.08 3.09
N GLU A 147 -28.05 11.72 1.81
CA GLU A 147 -27.42 10.54 1.21
C GLU A 147 -25.90 10.73 1.04
N MET A 148 -25.43 11.94 0.71
CA MET A 148 -24.00 12.27 0.65
C MET A 148 -23.32 12.21 2.02
N PHE A 149 -24.00 12.63 3.10
CA PHE A 149 -23.45 12.52 4.47
C PHE A 149 -23.53 11.09 5.03
N LYS A 150 -24.51 10.29 4.61
CA LYS A 150 -24.66 8.89 5.05
C LYS A 150 -23.79 7.91 4.26
N ARG A 151 -23.38 8.23 3.03
CA ARG A 151 -22.57 7.36 2.17
C ARG A 151 -21.24 6.93 2.81
N PRO A 152 -20.42 7.81 3.41
CA PRO A 152 -19.17 7.40 4.05
C PRO A 152 -19.39 6.43 5.23
N PHE A 153 -20.49 6.62 5.98
CA PHE A 153 -20.86 5.72 7.07
C PHE A 153 -21.40 4.38 6.58
N ARG A 154 -22.14 4.37 5.47
CA ARG A 154 -22.65 3.15 4.85
C ARG A 154 -21.55 2.37 4.14
N GLU A 155 -20.57 3.03 3.53
CA GLU A 155 -19.37 2.40 2.99
C GLU A 155 -18.50 1.83 4.12
N LEU A 156 -18.44 2.49 5.28
CA LEU A 156 -17.83 1.94 6.49
C LEU A 156 -18.61 0.73 7.06
N GLU A 157 -19.94 0.72 6.98
CA GLU A 157 -20.76 -0.43 7.40
C GLU A 157 -20.74 -1.58 6.38
N GLU A 158 -20.79 -1.31 5.08
CA GLU A 158 -20.63 -2.30 4.00
C GLU A 158 -19.19 -2.81 3.93
N SER A 159 -18.21 -2.04 4.41
CA SER A 159 -16.85 -2.52 4.65
C SER A 159 -16.75 -3.47 5.86
N LYS A 160 -17.78 -3.56 6.73
CA LYS A 160 -17.84 -4.66 7.72
C LYS A 160 -18.23 -5.99 7.08
N ASP A 161 -18.79 -5.96 5.88
CA ASP A 161 -18.99 -7.14 5.02
C ASP A 161 -17.80 -7.35 4.05
N ILE A 162 -16.64 -6.69 4.28
CA ILE A 162 -15.36 -7.14 3.73
C ILE A 162 -15.26 -8.62 4.07
N VAL A 163 -15.19 -9.46 3.03
CA VAL A 163 -15.06 -10.92 3.08
C VAL A 163 -14.40 -11.33 4.37
N ASP A 164 -15.25 -11.71 5.32
CA ASP A 164 -14.84 -11.99 6.67
C ASP A 164 -14.03 -13.28 6.61
N ARG A 165 -12.70 -13.14 6.51
CA ARG A 165 -11.77 -14.25 6.69
C ARG A 165 -11.88 -14.84 8.11
N GLU A 166 -12.67 -14.25 9.02
CA GLU A 166 -12.94 -14.78 10.36
C GLU A 166 -13.91 -15.98 10.35
N HIS A 167 -14.66 -16.19 9.26
CA HIS A 167 -15.31 -17.47 9.01
C HIS A 167 -14.43 -18.25 8.03
N PRO A 168 -13.82 -19.39 8.42
CA PRO A 168 -13.11 -20.22 7.45
C PRO A 168 -14.07 -20.44 6.29
N HIS A 169 -13.65 -20.06 5.08
CA HIS A 169 -14.54 -20.14 3.94
C HIS A 169 -15.11 -21.56 3.93
N PRO A 170 -16.39 -21.81 3.64
CA PRO A 170 -16.93 -23.18 3.60
C PRO A 170 -16.09 -24.11 2.69
N ILE A 171 -15.31 -23.51 1.79
CA ILE A 171 -14.28 -24.16 0.96
C ILE A 171 -13.04 -24.56 1.77
N ASP A 172 -12.52 -23.73 2.68
CA ASP A 172 -11.40 -24.09 3.59
C ASP A 172 -11.80 -25.18 4.59
N ALA A 173 -13.07 -25.18 5.02
CA ALA A 173 -13.63 -26.27 5.82
C ALA A 173 -13.75 -27.59 5.04
N MET A 174 -13.91 -27.53 3.70
CA MET A 174 -14.02 -28.71 2.83
C MET A 174 -12.70 -29.13 2.15
N LYS A 175 -11.72 -28.23 1.99
CA LYS A 175 -10.45 -28.47 1.28
C LYS A 175 -9.19 -28.38 2.16
N GLY A 176 -9.33 -28.01 3.44
CA GLY A 176 -8.20 -27.74 4.33
C GLY A 176 -7.84 -26.25 4.35
N ARG A 177 -7.15 -25.81 5.41
CA ARG A 177 -6.62 -24.43 5.53
C ARG A 177 -5.67 -24.15 4.35
N ASN A 178 -5.67 -22.89 3.90
CA ASN A 178 -4.69 -22.35 2.95
C ASN A 178 -3.27 -22.71 3.43
N GLU A 179 -2.43 -23.25 2.54
CA GLU A 179 -1.08 -23.64 2.91
C GLU A 179 -0.25 -22.45 3.40
N LEU A 180 -0.51 -21.27 2.85
CA LEU A 180 0.13 -20.03 3.29
C LEU A 180 -0.15 -19.75 4.76
N ASP A 181 -1.39 -19.93 5.22
CA ASP A 181 -1.79 -19.66 6.60
C ASP A 181 -1.10 -20.61 7.58
N GLU A 182 -0.99 -21.90 7.24
CA GLU A 182 -0.29 -22.88 8.07
C GLU A 182 1.22 -22.57 8.13
N ARG A 183 1.83 -22.12 7.02
CA ARG A 183 3.21 -21.63 7.02
C ARG A 183 3.34 -20.38 7.88
N VAL A 184 2.49 -19.38 7.71
CA VAL A 184 2.49 -18.15 8.53
C VAL A 184 2.36 -18.50 10.02
N LEU A 185 1.47 -19.42 10.40
CA LEU A 185 1.35 -19.89 11.79
C LEU A 185 2.59 -20.63 12.29
N ALA A 186 3.22 -21.48 11.48
CA ALA A 186 4.44 -22.17 11.86
C ALA A 186 5.60 -21.18 12.13
N ALA A 187 5.73 -20.15 11.29
CA ALA A 187 6.73 -19.08 11.47
C ALA A 187 6.50 -18.32 12.77
N ALA A 188 5.23 -17.98 13.02
CA ALA A 188 4.82 -17.26 14.22
C ALA A 188 5.13 -18.02 15.51
N ARG A 189 4.77 -19.31 15.56
CA ARG A 189 5.03 -20.17 16.73
C ARG A 189 6.52 -20.30 16.99
N ALA A 190 7.32 -20.47 15.94
CA ALA A 190 8.76 -20.58 16.08
C ALA A 190 9.43 -19.29 16.53
N LEU A 191 9.03 -18.16 15.96
CA LEU A 191 9.54 -16.85 16.33
C LEU A 191 9.16 -16.51 17.78
N HIS A 192 7.92 -16.83 18.17
CA HIS A 192 7.46 -16.67 19.55
C HIS A 192 8.28 -17.54 20.52
N ALA A 193 8.49 -18.82 20.21
CA ALA A 193 9.29 -19.72 21.02
C ALA A 193 10.75 -19.27 21.16
N ALA A 194 11.36 -18.84 20.06
CA ALA A 194 12.71 -18.29 20.05
C ALA A 194 12.80 -17.01 20.91
N GLY A 195 11.78 -16.15 20.85
CA GLY A 195 11.66 -14.96 21.70
C GLY A 195 11.49 -15.28 23.19
N THR A 196 10.71 -16.31 23.55
CA THR A 196 10.49 -16.71 24.94
C THR A 196 11.70 -17.38 25.58
N LEU A 197 12.44 -18.20 24.83
CA LEU A 197 13.67 -18.86 25.31
C LEU A 197 14.73 -17.84 25.72
N SER A 198 14.77 -16.69 25.04
CA SER A 198 15.70 -15.61 25.37
C SER A 198 15.38 -14.88 26.68
N LYS A 199 14.18 -15.06 27.26
CA LYS A 199 13.78 -14.38 28.50
C LYS A 199 14.21 -15.09 29.77
N THR A 200 14.59 -16.37 29.73
CA THR A 200 15.03 -17.08 30.93
C THR A 200 16.39 -16.52 31.37
N PRO A 201 16.47 -15.83 32.52
CA PRO A 201 17.74 -15.29 32.99
C PRO A 201 18.63 -16.47 33.37
N SER A 202 19.59 -16.81 32.51
CA SER A 202 20.65 -17.73 32.94
C SER A 202 21.32 -17.08 34.15
N ALA A 203 21.42 -17.79 35.27
CA ALA A 203 21.89 -17.30 36.56
C ALA A 203 23.40 -16.93 36.60
N ALA A 204 23.96 -16.47 35.48
CA ALA A 204 25.33 -15.98 35.36
C ALA A 204 25.36 -14.47 35.63
N THR A 205 26.09 -14.09 36.66
CA THR A 205 26.15 -12.80 37.37
C THR A 205 26.85 -11.65 36.64
N ASP A 206 27.00 -11.68 35.32
CA ASP A 206 27.76 -10.65 34.60
C ASP A 206 26.82 -9.54 34.10
N LYS A 207 26.82 -8.42 34.84
CA LYS A 207 25.94 -7.24 34.70
C LYS A 207 26.22 -6.32 33.50
N GLU A 208 27.05 -6.72 32.53
CA GLU A 208 27.36 -5.87 31.38
C GLU A 208 26.53 -6.26 30.14
N SER A 209 25.47 -5.49 29.91
CA SER A 209 24.72 -5.38 28.65
C SER A 209 24.37 -6.72 27.97
N ALA A 210 23.47 -7.50 28.59
CA ALA A 210 22.86 -8.61 27.88
C ALA A 210 22.17 -8.07 26.61
N PRO A 211 22.59 -8.49 25.40
CA PRO A 211 22.00 -7.99 24.17
C PRO A 211 20.52 -8.33 24.20
N ALA A 212 19.66 -7.30 24.14
CA ALA A 212 18.22 -7.47 24.06
C ALA A 212 17.89 -8.58 23.04
N SER A 213 16.96 -9.48 23.42
CA SER A 213 16.62 -10.67 22.64
C SER A 213 16.55 -10.36 21.15
N LYS A 214 17.52 -10.88 20.37
CA LYS A 214 17.68 -10.60 18.92
C LYS A 214 16.51 -11.08 18.05
N LEU A 215 15.62 -11.88 18.61
CA LEU A 215 14.42 -12.39 17.92
C LEU A 215 13.10 -11.96 18.59
N LYS A 216 13.11 -10.99 19.51
CA LYS A 216 11.87 -10.44 20.08
C LYS A 216 11.08 -9.74 18.99
N ALA A 217 9.84 -10.16 18.78
CA ALA A 217 8.86 -9.45 17.97
C ALA A 217 7.95 -8.59 18.85
N ALA A 218 7.47 -7.47 18.30
CA ALA A 218 6.44 -6.66 18.91
C ALA A 218 5.10 -7.39 18.94
N SER A 219 4.33 -7.13 19.98
CA SER A 219 2.93 -7.55 20.03
C SER A 219 2.06 -6.63 19.17
N ILE A 220 0.89 -7.10 18.75
CA ILE A 220 -0.02 -6.26 17.94
C ILE A 220 -0.54 -5.08 18.78
N SER A 221 -0.82 -5.28 20.07
CA SER A 221 -1.23 -4.20 20.97
C SER A 221 -0.15 -3.12 21.05
N GLU A 222 1.11 -3.51 21.23
CA GLU A 222 2.25 -2.58 21.28
C GLU A 222 2.37 -1.78 19.97
N LEU A 223 2.21 -2.42 18.81
CA LEU A 223 2.23 -1.72 17.53
C LEU A 223 1.06 -0.75 17.34
N LEU A 224 -0.12 -1.04 17.90
CA LEU A 224 -1.29 -0.16 17.83
C LEU A 224 -1.16 1.03 18.79
N ASP A 225 -0.61 0.82 19.98
CA ASP A 225 -0.30 1.91 20.90
C ASP A 225 0.71 2.87 20.25
N LEU A 226 1.78 2.32 19.66
CA LEU A 226 2.78 3.08 18.91
C LEU A 226 2.23 3.74 17.65
N PHE A 227 1.22 3.14 16.99
CA PHE A 227 0.59 3.72 15.81
C PHE A 227 -0.02 5.09 16.12
N GLU A 228 -0.69 5.23 17.27
CA GLU A 228 -1.26 6.51 17.72
C GLU A 228 -0.18 7.43 18.31
N GLU A 229 0.74 6.88 19.11
CA GLU A 229 1.81 7.67 19.75
C GLU A 229 2.76 8.32 18.74
N ARG A 230 3.06 7.62 17.64
CA ARG A 230 4.03 8.04 16.62
C ARG A 230 3.38 8.52 15.32
N ALA A 231 2.11 8.95 15.40
CA ALA A 231 1.42 9.54 14.27
C ALA A 231 2.14 10.82 13.80
N GLY A 232 2.58 10.83 12.54
CA GLY A 232 3.32 11.94 11.94
C GLY A 232 4.75 12.12 12.46
N ALA A 233 5.31 11.13 13.17
CA ALA A 233 6.70 11.20 13.62
C ALA A 233 7.67 11.21 12.43
N GLN A 234 8.59 12.16 12.41
CA GLN A 234 9.59 12.31 11.35
C GLN A 234 10.96 11.85 11.85
N LEU A 235 11.64 11.01 11.06
CA LEU A 235 12.99 10.52 11.35
C LEU A 235 14.06 11.58 11.10
N SER A 236 15.17 11.47 11.84
CA SER A 236 16.37 12.31 11.64
C SER A 236 17.04 12.17 10.29
N ILE A 237 16.84 11.02 9.65
CA ILE A 237 17.55 10.63 8.45
C ILE A 237 16.81 11.06 7.19
N GLU A 238 17.59 11.28 6.14
CA GLU A 238 17.07 11.58 4.81
C GLU A 238 16.98 10.28 4.00
N LEU A 239 15.82 10.04 3.39
CA LEU A 239 15.63 8.95 2.45
C LEU A 239 16.30 9.30 1.11
N PRO A 240 17.11 8.40 0.51
CA PRO A 240 17.76 8.69 -0.76
C PRO A 240 16.73 8.94 -1.85
N TYR A 241 16.98 9.99 -2.60
CA TYR A 241 16.16 10.31 -3.74
C TYR A 241 16.60 9.49 -4.98
N GLU A 242 15.82 8.49 -5.39
CA GLU A 242 16.14 7.59 -6.52
C GLU A 242 15.04 7.56 -7.61
N SER A 243 14.83 8.66 -8.35
CA SER A 243 13.94 8.65 -9.55
C SER A 243 14.49 7.90 -10.75
N THR A 244 15.81 7.89 -10.90
CA THR A 244 16.52 7.20 -12.00
C THR A 244 17.58 6.29 -11.40
N PRO A 245 17.17 5.23 -10.70
CA PRO A 245 18.08 4.32 -10.03
C PRO A 245 18.98 3.63 -11.04
N SER A 246 20.19 3.28 -10.60
CA SER A 246 21.07 2.43 -11.40
C SER A 246 20.42 1.08 -11.69
N ASP A 247 20.85 0.40 -12.76
CA ASP A 247 20.22 -0.87 -13.17
C ASP A 247 20.28 -1.97 -12.10
N SER A 248 21.26 -1.91 -11.19
CA SER A 248 21.34 -2.78 -10.02
C SER A 248 20.34 -2.43 -8.93
N ARG A 249 19.97 -1.15 -8.79
CA ARG A 249 18.97 -0.67 -7.83
C ARG A 249 17.54 -0.83 -8.32
N LYS A 250 17.29 -0.67 -9.63
CA LYS A 250 15.96 -0.85 -10.27
C LYS A 250 15.25 -2.11 -9.80
N VAL A 251 13.98 -1.97 -9.44
CA VAL A 251 13.14 -3.11 -9.05
C VAL A 251 13.16 -4.16 -10.16
N LYS A 252 13.40 -5.43 -9.82
CA LYS A 252 13.46 -6.52 -10.81
C LYS A 252 12.05 -7.03 -11.05
N LEU A 253 11.44 -6.52 -12.11
CA LEU A 253 10.07 -6.83 -12.50
C LEU A 253 10.07 -8.14 -13.29
N THR A 254 9.49 -9.19 -12.70
CA THR A 254 9.22 -10.45 -13.41
C THR A 254 7.92 -10.34 -14.20
N SER A 255 7.79 -11.16 -15.25
CA SER A 255 6.61 -11.20 -16.12
C SER A 255 6.25 -12.64 -16.44
N ALA A 256 5.06 -12.85 -17.04
CA ALA A 256 4.66 -14.16 -17.57
C ALA A 256 5.72 -14.81 -18.48
N SER A 257 6.47 -14.00 -19.23
CA SER A 257 7.52 -14.44 -20.17
C SER A 257 8.93 -14.49 -19.58
N SER A 258 9.13 -14.23 -18.29
CA SER A 258 10.48 -14.15 -17.72
C SER A 258 11.27 -15.46 -17.82
N SER A 259 12.59 -15.40 -17.98
CA SER A 259 13.39 -16.63 -17.97
C SER A 259 13.55 -17.19 -16.54
N GLU A 260 13.95 -18.46 -16.41
CA GLU A 260 14.26 -19.04 -15.10
C GLU A 260 15.41 -18.30 -14.40
N GLU A 261 16.40 -17.84 -15.17
CA GLU A 261 17.51 -17.04 -14.68
C GLU A 261 17.02 -15.69 -14.14
N GLU A 262 16.08 -15.04 -14.83
CA GLU A 262 15.45 -13.80 -14.34
C GLU A 262 14.68 -14.03 -13.05
N LEU A 263 13.94 -15.14 -12.94
CA LEU A 263 13.24 -15.52 -11.71
C LEU A 263 14.21 -15.77 -10.55
N GLN A 264 15.34 -16.43 -10.82
CA GLN A 264 16.40 -16.68 -9.85
C GLN A 264 17.06 -15.38 -9.38
N HIS A 265 17.30 -14.44 -10.30
CA HIS A 265 17.83 -13.11 -9.98
C HIS A 265 16.84 -12.20 -9.26
N ALA A 266 15.53 -12.44 -9.42
CA ALA A 266 14.45 -11.72 -8.76
C ALA A 266 13.94 -12.43 -7.48
N GLN A 267 14.70 -13.37 -6.93
CA GLN A 267 14.32 -14.05 -5.68
C GLN A 267 14.26 -13.11 -4.48
N ASP A 268 15.10 -12.08 -4.46
CA ASP A 268 15.01 -10.97 -3.52
C ASP A 268 14.62 -9.68 -4.27
N ASP A 269 13.32 -9.52 -4.45
CA ASP A 269 12.70 -8.35 -5.05
C ASP A 269 12.46 -7.23 -4.03
N GLY A 270 12.92 -7.38 -2.78
CA GLY A 270 12.74 -6.40 -1.71
C GLY A 270 11.30 -6.28 -1.19
N VAL A 271 10.38 -7.12 -1.68
CA VAL A 271 8.99 -7.15 -1.24
C VAL A 271 8.78 -8.28 -0.23
N LEU A 272 8.00 -7.96 0.80
CA LEU A 272 7.84 -8.76 2.01
C LEU A 272 6.37 -9.12 2.20
N LEU A 273 6.13 -10.30 2.75
CA LEU A 273 4.86 -10.68 3.34
C LEU A 273 4.86 -10.27 4.81
N LEU A 274 3.96 -9.36 5.19
CA LEU A 274 3.76 -8.98 6.58
C LEU A 274 2.61 -9.79 7.17
N ALA A 275 2.82 -10.32 8.37
CA ALA A 275 1.83 -11.12 9.08
C ALA A 275 1.63 -10.58 10.50
N TYR A 276 0.37 -10.38 10.85
CA TYR A 276 -0.11 -10.03 12.18
C TYR A 276 -1.01 -11.16 12.66
N ILE A 277 -0.61 -11.82 13.74
CA ILE A 277 -1.34 -12.97 14.28
C ILE A 277 -1.72 -12.70 15.72
N THR A 278 -2.99 -12.90 16.05
CA THR A 278 -3.50 -12.90 17.42
C THR A 278 -3.92 -14.31 17.84
N ASN A 279 -3.98 -14.54 19.16
CA ASN A 279 -4.41 -15.81 19.74
C ASN A 279 -3.52 -16.99 19.30
N LEU A 280 -2.20 -16.80 19.34
CA LEU A 280 -1.21 -17.78 18.87
C LEU A 280 -1.26 -19.11 19.65
N HIS A 281 -1.65 -19.06 20.92
CA HIS A 281 -1.86 -20.23 21.79
C HIS A 281 -3.29 -20.78 21.74
N GLY A 282 -4.16 -20.17 20.94
CA GLY A 282 -5.50 -20.66 20.69
C GLY A 282 -5.48 -22.07 20.10
N GLY A 283 -6.52 -22.85 20.40
CA GLY A 283 -6.73 -24.11 19.69
C GLY A 283 -6.82 -23.88 18.18
N ARG A 284 -6.33 -24.85 17.40
CA ARG A 284 -6.35 -24.80 15.93
C ARG A 284 -7.72 -24.34 15.42
N GLY A 285 -7.74 -23.30 14.60
CA GLY A 285 -8.98 -22.69 14.09
C GLY A 285 -9.33 -21.36 14.74
N LYS A 286 -8.75 -21.05 15.90
CA LYS A 286 -9.05 -19.84 16.68
C LYS A 286 -8.02 -18.73 16.49
N GLU A 287 -6.91 -19.02 15.82
CA GLU A 287 -5.89 -18.03 15.48
C GLU A 287 -6.45 -17.10 14.40
N ARG A 288 -6.24 -15.79 14.57
CA ARG A 288 -6.61 -14.80 13.55
C ARG A 288 -5.35 -14.38 12.82
N ILE A 289 -5.36 -14.50 11.50
CA ILE A 289 -4.23 -14.19 10.64
C ILE A 289 -4.61 -13.01 9.76
N SER A 290 -3.89 -11.91 9.88
CA SER A 290 -3.99 -10.76 8.99
C SER A 290 -2.68 -10.61 8.24
N VAL A 291 -2.75 -10.65 6.90
CA VAL A 291 -1.58 -10.58 6.03
C VAL A 291 -1.71 -9.43 5.05
N CYS A 292 -0.60 -8.75 4.80
CA CYS A 292 -0.48 -7.75 3.74
C CYS A 292 0.92 -7.80 3.13
N SER A 293 1.13 -7.01 2.07
CA SER A 293 2.43 -6.81 1.47
C SER A 293 3.13 -5.61 2.13
N GLY A 294 4.46 -5.59 2.05
CA GLY A 294 5.28 -4.42 2.37
C GLY A 294 6.56 -4.47 1.58
N PHE A 295 7.37 -3.43 1.63
CA PHE A 295 8.68 -3.45 0.96
C PHE A 295 9.73 -2.71 1.78
N ALA A 296 10.96 -3.18 1.67
CA ALA A 296 12.08 -2.60 2.40
C ALA A 296 12.58 -1.32 1.72
N ILE A 297 12.96 -0.34 2.53
CA ILE A 297 13.49 0.95 2.10
C ILE A 297 14.82 1.23 2.80
N ASP A 298 15.62 2.12 2.22
CA ASP A 298 16.94 2.43 2.74
C ASP A 298 16.90 3.32 4.00
N GLY A 299 17.93 3.23 4.84
CA GLY A 299 18.14 4.15 5.97
C GLY A 299 18.12 3.52 7.37
N GLY A 300 17.73 2.25 7.52
CA GLY A 300 17.69 1.59 8.84
C GLY A 300 19.05 1.56 9.57
N ASP A 301 20.15 1.54 8.83
CA ASP A 301 21.53 1.59 9.33
C ASP A 301 21.98 2.99 9.77
N ARG A 302 21.32 4.03 9.25
CA ARG A 302 21.60 5.45 9.50
C ARG A 302 20.75 6.04 10.63
N MET A 303 19.74 5.32 11.10
CA MET A 303 18.85 5.77 12.17
C MET A 303 19.61 6.08 13.47
N ALA A 304 19.15 7.10 14.19
CA ALA A 304 19.66 7.40 15.52
C ALA A 304 19.19 6.34 16.53
N ASP A 305 20.03 6.02 17.52
CA ASP A 305 19.77 4.96 18.51
C ASP A 305 18.49 5.20 19.35
N ASN A 306 17.97 6.44 19.38
CA ASN A 306 16.76 6.81 20.11
C ASN A 306 15.47 6.79 19.26
N GLU A 307 15.57 6.56 17.95
CA GLU A 307 14.42 6.58 17.04
C GLU A 307 13.83 5.18 16.79
N GLY A 308 14.58 4.12 17.10
CA GLY A 308 14.20 2.74 16.84
C GLY A 308 14.67 1.76 17.91
N ASP A 309 14.47 0.47 17.66
CA ASP A 309 14.94 -0.68 18.45
C ASP A 309 16.06 -1.40 17.68
N GLY A 310 17.14 -0.68 17.36
CA GLY A 310 18.33 -1.19 16.66
C GLY A 310 18.53 -0.63 15.25
N LYS A 311 19.27 -1.36 14.42
CA LYS A 311 19.64 -0.97 13.04
C LYS A 311 19.02 -1.87 11.97
N GLY A 312 17.90 -2.49 12.30
CA GLY A 312 17.21 -3.37 11.36
C GLY A 312 16.61 -2.61 10.18
N HIS A 313 16.24 -3.35 9.13
CA HIS A 313 15.68 -2.80 7.90
C HIS A 313 14.37 -2.06 8.17
N LEU A 314 14.14 -0.98 7.41
CA LEU A 314 12.88 -0.23 7.43
C LEU A 314 11.94 -0.77 6.37
N VAL A 315 10.66 -0.88 6.72
CA VAL A 315 9.61 -1.45 5.85
C VAL A 315 8.41 -0.53 5.81
N VAL A 316 7.93 -0.24 4.60
CA VAL A 316 6.68 0.48 4.37
C VAL A 316 5.57 -0.53 4.10
N SER A 317 4.39 -0.28 4.69
CA SER A 317 3.16 -1.05 4.42
C SER A 317 1.91 -0.20 4.67
N CYS A 318 0.74 -0.78 4.44
CA CYS A 318 -0.55 -0.16 4.72
C CYS A 318 -0.90 -0.21 6.22
N ALA A 319 -1.55 0.85 6.72
CA ALA A 319 -1.97 0.95 8.11
C ALA A 319 -3.22 0.11 8.43
N HIS A 320 -4.19 0.03 7.50
CA HIS A 320 -5.47 -0.63 7.77
C HIS A 320 -5.33 -2.10 8.14
N THR A 321 -4.36 -2.83 7.60
CA THR A 321 -4.19 -4.26 7.93
C THR A 321 -3.76 -4.44 9.40
N LEU A 322 -2.83 -3.61 9.89
CA LEU A 322 -2.44 -3.59 11.30
C LEU A 322 -3.63 -3.25 12.20
N ARG A 323 -4.39 -2.20 11.85
CA ARG A 323 -5.59 -1.80 12.60
C ARG A 323 -6.66 -2.89 12.62
N ALA A 324 -6.91 -3.52 11.49
CA ALA A 324 -7.85 -4.63 11.38
C ALA A 324 -7.43 -5.80 12.28
N ALA A 325 -6.13 -6.13 12.32
CA ALA A 325 -5.59 -7.20 13.16
C ALA A 325 -5.85 -6.97 14.67
N GLY A 326 -5.92 -5.71 15.11
CA GLY A 326 -6.21 -5.32 16.49
C GLY A 326 -7.66 -5.50 16.95
N LEU A 327 -8.60 -5.60 16.01
CA LEU A 327 -10.03 -5.73 16.31
C LEU A 327 -10.38 -7.15 16.78
N SER A 328 -9.79 -7.61 17.89
CA SER A 328 -10.19 -8.86 18.52
C SER A 328 -11.54 -8.73 19.22
N ALA A 329 -12.27 -9.86 19.22
CA ALA A 329 -13.66 -10.04 19.63
C ALA A 329 -14.13 -9.19 20.82
N PRO A 330 -15.40 -8.74 20.82
CA PRO A 330 -15.95 -7.88 21.86
C PRO A 330 -15.67 -8.47 23.24
N LYS A 331 -14.90 -7.73 24.06
CA LYS A 331 -14.61 -8.08 25.46
C LYS A 331 -15.91 -8.55 26.09
N SER A 332 -16.04 -9.85 26.34
CA SER A 332 -17.25 -10.42 26.94
C SER A 332 -17.47 -9.68 28.25
N LYS A 333 -18.59 -8.97 28.39
CA LYS A 333 -18.94 -8.10 29.52
C LYS A 333 -19.03 -8.81 30.88
N SER A 334 -18.57 -10.05 30.99
CA SER A 334 -18.39 -10.74 32.26
C SER A 334 -17.26 -10.06 33.04
N GLY A 335 -17.61 -9.12 33.90
CA GLY A 335 -16.73 -8.30 34.74
C GLY A 335 -15.91 -9.05 35.80
N LYS A 336 -15.40 -10.24 35.49
CA LYS A 336 -14.26 -10.81 36.20
C LYS A 336 -13.01 -10.31 35.49
N ALA A 337 -12.15 -9.61 36.23
CA ALA A 337 -10.80 -9.26 35.81
C ALA A 337 -10.10 -10.55 35.38
N ALA A 338 -10.21 -10.89 34.09
CA ALA A 338 -9.40 -11.91 33.49
C ALA A 338 -7.97 -11.43 33.68
N SER A 339 -7.21 -12.20 34.46
CA SER A 339 -5.76 -12.07 34.51
C SER A 339 -5.25 -11.86 33.09
N ALA A 340 -4.29 -10.95 32.91
CA ALA A 340 -3.66 -10.58 31.65
C ALA A 340 -2.89 -11.74 30.96
N SER A 341 -3.34 -12.98 31.13
CA SER A 341 -2.82 -14.15 30.45
C SER A 341 -3.20 -14.08 28.98
N ASP A 342 -2.25 -13.56 28.21
CA ASP A 342 -1.82 -14.13 26.95
C ASP A 342 -2.83 -14.10 25.79
N ASP A 343 -3.23 -12.90 25.39
CA ASP A 343 -3.40 -12.65 23.96
C ASP A 343 -2.01 -12.61 23.30
N ALA A 344 -1.38 -13.79 23.22
CA ALA A 344 -0.12 -13.98 22.53
C ALA A 344 -0.34 -13.56 21.07
N SER A 345 0.18 -12.37 20.76
CA SER A 345 0.14 -11.77 19.45
C SER A 345 1.56 -11.50 18.99
N ILE A 346 1.76 -11.64 17.68
CA ILE A 346 3.08 -11.51 17.09
C ILE A 346 2.98 -10.88 15.71
N ALA A 347 3.92 -10.01 15.42
CA ALA A 347 4.06 -9.34 14.13
C ALA A 347 5.44 -9.66 13.53
N PHE A 348 5.47 -10.08 12.26
CA PHE A 348 6.72 -10.39 11.56
C PHE A 348 6.58 -10.20 10.06
N ALA A 349 7.73 -10.18 9.38
CA ALA A 349 7.84 -10.14 7.92
C ALA A 349 8.51 -11.41 7.41
N ILE A 350 8.11 -11.87 6.22
CA ILE A 350 8.73 -12.99 5.51
C ILE A 350 9.24 -12.52 4.16
N THR A 351 10.51 -12.77 3.87
CA THR A 351 11.05 -12.57 2.52
C THR A 351 10.59 -13.69 1.61
N ARG A 352 10.69 -13.47 0.30
CA ARG A 352 10.42 -14.51 -0.70
C ARG A 352 11.35 -15.72 -0.57
N THR A 353 12.57 -15.52 -0.07
CA THR A 353 13.53 -16.60 0.24
C THR A 353 13.17 -17.38 1.52
N GLY A 354 12.12 -16.99 2.24
CA GLY A 354 11.67 -17.65 3.46
C GLY A 354 12.38 -17.21 4.74
N ALA A 355 13.14 -16.12 4.71
CA ALA A 355 13.73 -15.54 5.91
C ALA A 355 12.65 -14.80 6.70
N ILE A 356 12.53 -15.11 7.99
CA ILE A 356 11.49 -14.57 8.87
C ILE A 356 12.11 -13.51 9.76
N TYR A 357 11.68 -12.26 9.62
CA TYR A 357 12.17 -11.14 10.42
C TYR A 357 11.11 -10.72 11.44
N PRO A 358 11.43 -10.66 12.74
CA PRO A 358 10.51 -10.07 13.71
C PRO A 358 10.29 -8.58 13.38
N ILE A 359 9.06 -8.09 13.46
CA ILE A 359 8.82 -6.64 13.48
C ILE A 359 9.11 -6.19 14.91
N ARG A 360 10.06 -5.25 15.07
CA ARG A 360 10.52 -4.77 16.37
C ARG A 360 9.68 -3.67 16.95
N THR A 361 9.33 -2.72 16.11
CA THR A 361 8.66 -1.51 16.52
C THR A 361 8.02 -0.84 15.30
N LEU A 362 7.03 0.01 15.57
CA LEU A 362 6.48 0.94 14.61
C LEU A 362 7.23 2.26 14.78
N ILE A 363 7.85 2.75 13.70
CA ILE A 363 8.68 3.95 13.71
C ILE A 363 7.84 5.20 13.53
N SER A 364 6.90 5.16 12.59
CA SER A 364 5.99 6.26 12.33
C SER A 364 4.74 5.76 11.63
N SER A 365 3.65 6.50 11.75
CA SER A 365 2.40 6.24 11.04
C SER A 365 1.86 7.50 10.39
N LEU A 366 1.22 7.34 9.22
CA LEU A 366 0.43 8.38 8.57
C LEU A 366 -0.97 7.82 8.38
N GLY A 367 -1.77 7.86 9.45
CA GLY A 367 -3.11 7.26 9.45
C GLY A 367 -4.05 7.81 8.38
N ALA A 368 -3.94 9.11 8.05
CA ALA A 368 -4.72 9.73 6.98
C ALA A 368 -4.35 9.20 5.58
N SER A 369 -3.06 8.91 5.36
CA SER A 369 -2.53 8.32 4.13
C SER A 369 -2.52 6.80 4.15
N ASP A 370 -3.04 6.17 5.22
CA ASP A 370 -3.12 4.73 5.40
C ASP A 370 -1.79 3.98 5.21
N ILE A 371 -0.66 4.58 5.61
CA ILE A 371 0.67 3.96 5.55
C ILE A 371 1.38 3.97 6.92
N VAL A 372 2.23 2.96 7.13
CA VAL A 372 3.06 2.81 8.33
C VAL A 372 4.51 2.53 7.94
N LEU A 373 5.43 2.98 8.80
CA LEU A 373 6.85 2.68 8.73
C LEU A 373 7.22 1.77 9.90
N LEU A 374 7.67 0.56 9.59
CA LEU A 374 8.03 -0.49 10.56
C LEU A 374 9.54 -0.73 10.54
N GLN A 375 10.08 -1.13 11.68
CA GLN A 375 11.46 -1.59 11.79
C GLN A 375 11.50 -3.10 12.04
N LEU A 376 12.29 -3.82 11.23
CA LEU A 376 12.53 -5.24 11.40
C LEU A 376 13.69 -5.52 12.37
N GLY A 377 13.81 -6.76 12.84
CA GLY A 377 15.00 -7.20 13.55
C GLY A 377 16.22 -7.27 12.62
N GLU A 378 17.42 -7.10 13.17
CA GLU A 378 18.68 -7.23 12.41
C GLU A 378 18.95 -8.68 11.98
N GLU A 379 18.51 -9.65 12.78
CA GLU A 379 18.73 -11.06 12.52
C GLU A 379 17.40 -11.75 12.16
N PRO A 380 17.32 -12.39 10.98
CA PRO A 380 16.21 -13.25 10.65
C PRO A 380 16.29 -14.59 11.39
N LEU A 381 15.13 -15.18 11.64
CA LEU A 381 14.98 -16.60 11.87
C LEU A 381 15.09 -17.32 10.52
N THR A 382 16.23 -17.96 10.25
CA THR A 382 16.48 -18.69 9.00
C THR A 382 16.46 -20.21 9.21
N LEU A 383 15.92 -20.93 8.22
CA LEU A 383 15.94 -22.40 8.17
C LEU A 383 17.30 -22.96 7.78
N HIS A 384 18.03 -22.23 6.93
CA HIS A 384 19.31 -22.65 6.40
C HIS A 384 20.45 -22.05 7.21
N GLU A 385 21.34 -22.92 7.70
CA GLU A 385 22.63 -22.54 8.26
C GLU A 385 23.51 -22.03 7.11
N GLY A 386 23.40 -20.75 6.79
CA GLY A 386 24.05 -20.14 5.63
C GLY A 386 24.30 -18.65 5.81
N ALA A 387 24.74 -18.00 4.73
CA ALA A 387 24.94 -16.56 4.70
C ALA A 387 23.66 -15.84 5.14
N ARG A 388 23.80 -14.83 6.01
CA ARG A 388 22.67 -14.02 6.48
C ARG A 388 22.06 -13.33 5.25
N PRO A 389 20.79 -13.63 4.89
CA PRO A 389 20.16 -12.90 3.82
C PRO A 389 20.06 -11.44 4.24
N SER A 390 20.49 -10.54 3.39
CA SER A 390 20.24 -9.11 3.53
C SER A 390 19.00 -8.80 2.72
N ILE A 391 18.08 -8.02 3.28
CA ILE A 391 16.87 -7.63 2.54
C ILE A 391 17.25 -6.53 1.57
N ARG A 392 16.98 -6.75 0.29
CA ARG A 392 17.11 -5.70 -0.71
C ARG A 392 16.13 -4.55 -0.45
N THR A 393 16.64 -3.33 -0.36
CA THR A 393 15.81 -2.13 -0.31
C THR A 393 15.40 -1.69 -1.71
N LEU A 394 14.25 -1.04 -1.85
CA LEU A 394 13.76 -0.54 -3.14
C LEU A 394 14.01 0.95 -3.34
N PRO A 395 14.34 1.39 -4.57
CA PRO A 395 14.48 2.81 -4.89
C PRO A 395 13.12 3.49 -4.91
N ILE A 396 13.01 4.66 -4.27
CA ILE A 396 11.76 5.42 -4.18
C ILE A 396 11.92 6.74 -4.94
N SER A 397 10.92 7.05 -5.76
CA SER A 397 10.76 8.37 -6.38
C SER A 397 9.81 9.25 -5.55
N PRO A 398 10.22 10.47 -5.15
CA PRO A 398 9.39 11.53 -4.62
C PRO A 398 8.64 12.27 -5.72
N TYR A 399 8.93 11.99 -7.00
CA TYR A 399 8.20 12.62 -8.10
C TYR A 399 7.07 11.71 -8.53
N PRO A 400 5.82 12.21 -8.53
CA PRO A 400 4.69 11.44 -8.98
C PRO A 400 4.87 11.09 -10.46
N ALA A 401 4.55 9.85 -10.82
CA ALA A 401 4.51 9.41 -12.20
C ALA A 401 3.45 10.22 -12.98
N THR A 402 3.69 10.45 -14.27
CA THR A 402 2.70 11.16 -15.09
C THR A 402 1.48 10.30 -15.37
N VAL A 403 0.30 10.93 -15.49
CA VAL A 403 -0.91 10.20 -15.89
C VAL A 403 -0.69 9.49 -17.23
N ASN A 404 -1.20 8.26 -17.35
CA ASN A 404 -0.96 7.29 -18.42
C ASN A 404 0.36 6.52 -18.39
N THR A 405 1.26 6.79 -17.45
CA THR A 405 2.46 5.96 -17.25
C THR A 405 2.08 4.50 -17.00
N GLU A 406 2.85 3.59 -17.59
CA GLU A 406 2.72 2.16 -17.33
C GLU A 406 3.33 1.82 -15.97
N LEU A 407 2.57 1.11 -15.16
CA LEU A 407 2.91 0.74 -13.79
C LEU A 407 3.04 -0.77 -13.69
N SER A 408 3.90 -1.23 -12.79
CA SER A 408 3.98 -2.59 -12.30
C SER A 408 3.56 -2.62 -10.85
N VAL A 409 2.43 -3.27 -10.58
CA VAL A 409 1.82 -3.31 -9.24
C VAL A 409 2.08 -4.67 -8.62
N SER A 410 2.65 -4.68 -7.41
CA SER A 410 2.88 -5.90 -6.64
C SER A 410 1.54 -6.59 -6.31
N SER A 411 1.41 -7.85 -6.70
CA SER A 411 0.23 -8.70 -6.50
C SER A 411 0.47 -9.79 -5.44
N PHE A 412 -0.45 -9.94 -4.49
CA PHE A 412 -0.38 -10.93 -3.42
C PHE A 412 -0.37 -12.38 -3.90
N TRP A 413 -0.80 -12.66 -5.13
CA TRP A 413 -0.82 -14.02 -5.69
C TRP A 413 0.53 -14.72 -5.70
N GLY A 414 1.64 -13.97 -5.70
CA GLY A 414 2.98 -14.57 -5.54
C GLY A 414 3.17 -15.32 -4.21
N TRP A 415 2.28 -15.11 -3.24
CA TRP A 415 2.30 -15.77 -1.93
C TRP A 415 1.27 -16.91 -1.78
N GLU A 416 0.11 -16.80 -2.46
CA GLU A 416 -1.05 -17.70 -2.25
C GLU A 416 -1.05 -18.98 -3.11
N ASP A 417 -0.13 -19.17 -4.06
CA ASP A 417 -0.20 -20.34 -4.92
C ASP A 417 0.18 -21.63 -4.17
N ASP A 418 -0.87 -22.38 -3.77
CA ASP A 418 -0.82 -23.69 -3.08
C ASP A 418 0.04 -24.72 -3.82
N SER A 419 0.18 -24.60 -5.15
CA SER A 419 0.98 -25.53 -5.95
C SER A 419 2.48 -25.24 -5.87
N GLY A 420 2.85 -24.04 -5.42
CA GLY A 420 4.15 -23.55 -5.83
C GLY A 420 4.78 -22.36 -5.15
N ALA A 421 4.18 -21.82 -4.10
CA ALA A 421 4.74 -20.74 -3.32
C ALA A 421 6.26 -20.90 -3.10
N VAL A 422 6.99 -19.83 -3.44
CA VAL A 422 8.45 -19.73 -3.32
C VAL A 422 8.89 -19.82 -1.87
N LEU A 423 7.99 -19.48 -0.94
CA LEU A 423 8.19 -19.71 0.47
C LEU A 423 8.47 -21.20 0.73
N PRO A 424 9.62 -21.57 1.31
CA PRO A 424 9.89 -22.95 1.66
C PRO A 424 8.75 -23.48 2.55
N ALA A 425 8.34 -24.73 2.34
CA ALA A 425 7.40 -25.37 3.26
C ALA A 425 8.14 -25.56 4.59
N TYR A 426 7.71 -24.90 5.66
CA TYR A 426 8.27 -25.10 6.99
C TYR A 426 7.18 -25.49 7.97
N SER A 427 7.54 -26.40 8.85
CA SER A 427 6.70 -26.89 9.94
C SER A 427 7.37 -26.55 11.26
N TYR A 428 6.59 -26.18 12.26
CA TYR A 428 7.10 -25.96 13.59
C TYR A 428 7.13 -27.28 14.38
N ASP A 429 8.31 -27.68 14.85
CA ASP A 429 8.46 -28.82 15.74
C ASP A 429 8.36 -28.33 17.19
N GLU A 430 7.21 -28.61 17.82
CA GLU A 430 6.93 -28.20 19.20
C GLU A 430 7.87 -28.87 20.21
N GLN A 431 8.36 -30.08 19.94
CA GLN A 431 9.27 -30.77 20.86
C GLN A 431 10.67 -30.13 20.86
N GLN A 432 11.12 -29.71 19.68
CA GLN A 432 12.45 -29.11 19.51
C GLN A 432 12.43 -27.58 19.63
N GLN A 433 11.24 -26.96 19.63
CA GLN A 433 11.04 -25.52 19.56
C GLN A 433 11.81 -24.88 18.39
N LYS A 434 11.85 -25.57 17.24
CA LYS A 434 12.61 -25.17 16.05
C LYS A 434 11.75 -25.25 14.81
N LEU A 435 12.03 -24.35 13.85
CA LEU A 435 11.52 -24.50 12.50
C LEU A 435 12.26 -25.64 11.81
N ARG A 436 11.51 -26.52 11.18
CA ARG A 436 12.03 -27.54 10.29
C ARG A 436 11.58 -27.23 8.88
N ALA A 437 12.51 -27.20 7.94
CA ALA A 437 12.17 -27.23 6.53
C ALA A 437 11.45 -28.57 6.27
N SER A 438 10.15 -28.50 5.94
CA SER A 438 9.47 -29.64 5.39
C SER A 438 10.10 -29.93 4.04
N ARG A 439 10.35 -31.21 3.74
CA ARG A 439 10.56 -31.59 2.34
C ARG A 439 9.33 -31.08 1.58
N SER A 440 9.54 -30.51 0.39
CA SER A 440 8.43 -30.06 -0.44
C SER A 440 7.39 -31.18 -0.45
N PRO A 441 6.11 -30.88 -0.16
CA PRO A 441 5.10 -31.92 -0.19
C PRO A 441 5.22 -32.66 -1.52
N PRO A 442 5.11 -34.00 -1.53
CA PRO A 442 5.03 -34.71 -2.79
C PRO A 442 3.92 -34.07 -3.63
N PRO A 443 4.07 -33.98 -4.96
CA PRO A 443 3.04 -33.42 -5.81
C PRO A 443 1.70 -34.08 -5.48
N PRO A 444 0.57 -33.34 -5.50
CA PRO A 444 -0.74 -33.87 -5.17
C PRO A 444 -0.98 -35.18 -5.93
N ALA A 445 -1.56 -36.18 -5.27
CA ALA A 445 -1.77 -37.49 -5.90
C ALA A 445 -2.51 -37.33 -7.24
N GLY A 446 -1.89 -37.79 -8.33
CA GLY A 446 -2.41 -37.66 -9.69
C GLY A 446 -1.98 -36.39 -10.44
N ARG A 447 -1.11 -35.54 -9.87
CA ARG A 447 -0.43 -34.46 -10.60
C ARG A 447 1.03 -34.81 -10.87
N GLU A 448 1.46 -34.54 -12.10
CA GLU A 448 2.85 -34.73 -12.50
C GLU A 448 3.76 -33.67 -11.84
N PRO A 449 4.96 -34.05 -11.35
CA PRO A 449 5.90 -33.11 -10.73
C PRO A 449 6.26 -31.91 -11.61
N GLU A 450 6.34 -32.10 -12.92
CA GLU A 450 6.66 -31.04 -13.89
C GLU A 450 5.55 -30.00 -13.99
N GLN A 451 4.28 -30.43 -13.92
CA GLN A 451 3.15 -29.52 -13.90
C GLN A 451 3.15 -28.69 -12.62
N VAL A 452 3.38 -29.33 -11.47
CA VAL A 452 3.50 -28.61 -10.19
C VAL A 452 4.66 -27.62 -10.24
N LYS A 453 5.81 -28.00 -10.82
CA LYS A 453 6.95 -27.10 -11.03
C LYS A 453 6.55 -25.88 -11.87
N LEU A 454 5.89 -26.10 -13.01
CA LEU A 454 5.44 -25.03 -13.89
C LEU A 454 4.46 -24.09 -13.16
N GLU A 455 3.54 -24.63 -12.35
CA GLU A 455 2.64 -23.85 -11.49
C GLU A 455 3.43 -23.00 -10.46
N ARG A 456 4.54 -23.51 -9.88
CA ARG A 456 5.44 -22.71 -9.02
C ARG A 456 6.10 -21.56 -9.75
N ASP A 457 6.59 -21.85 -10.95
CA ASP A 457 7.28 -20.86 -11.76
C ASP A 457 6.27 -19.78 -12.18
N ASP A 458 5.02 -20.16 -12.46
CA ASP A 458 3.90 -19.26 -12.72
C ASP A 458 3.58 -18.34 -11.52
N ALA A 459 3.63 -18.84 -10.28
CA ALA A 459 3.49 -17.99 -9.10
C ALA A 459 4.59 -16.91 -9.03
N GLY A 460 5.83 -17.30 -9.35
CA GLY A 460 6.96 -16.38 -9.41
C GLY A 460 6.87 -15.34 -10.54
N ARG A 461 6.23 -15.72 -11.65
CA ARG A 461 5.89 -14.87 -12.80
C ARG A 461 4.66 -13.99 -12.56
N SER A 462 3.76 -14.41 -11.67
CA SER A 462 2.48 -13.74 -11.34
C SER A 462 2.60 -12.64 -10.28
N ARG A 463 3.83 -12.30 -9.90
CA ARG A 463 4.10 -11.34 -8.82
C ARG A 463 3.68 -9.92 -9.16
N TRP A 464 3.78 -9.55 -10.44
CA TRP A 464 3.58 -8.18 -10.90
C TRP A 464 2.42 -8.13 -11.90
N GLY A 465 1.50 -7.18 -11.71
CA GLY A 465 0.49 -6.85 -12.71
C GLY A 465 0.78 -5.51 -13.35
N ARG A 466 0.83 -5.49 -14.68
CA ARG A 466 0.90 -4.28 -15.51
C ARG A 466 -0.40 -3.52 -15.45
N ALA A 467 -0.32 -2.26 -15.06
CA ALA A 467 -1.42 -1.33 -14.97
C ALA A 467 -1.06 -0.02 -15.67
N ARG A 468 -2.04 0.86 -15.85
CA ARG A 468 -1.86 2.22 -16.31
C ARG A 468 -2.38 3.18 -15.26
N LEU A 469 -1.57 4.18 -14.94
CA LEU A 469 -1.97 5.29 -14.07
C LEU A 469 -3.08 6.09 -14.75
N VAL A 470 -4.21 6.26 -14.07
CA VAL A 470 -5.41 6.91 -14.61
C VAL A 470 -5.52 8.35 -14.13
N GLU A 471 -5.40 8.60 -12.82
CA GLU A 471 -5.51 9.93 -12.24
C GLU A 471 -4.92 9.97 -10.82
N TYR A 472 -4.69 11.19 -10.34
CA TYR A 472 -4.45 11.47 -8.93
C TYR A 472 -5.67 12.15 -8.33
N LYS A 473 -5.84 11.99 -7.02
CA LYS A 473 -6.86 12.69 -6.25
C LYS A 473 -6.27 13.41 -5.05
N ASP A 474 -6.85 14.54 -4.74
CA ASP A 474 -6.58 15.32 -3.54
C ASP A 474 -7.24 14.65 -2.30
N PRO A 475 -6.99 15.16 -1.07
CA PRO A 475 -7.63 14.64 0.14
C PRO A 475 -9.17 14.75 0.14
N CYS A 476 -9.74 15.61 -0.71
CA CYS A 476 -11.18 15.80 -0.87
C CYS A 476 -11.78 14.87 -1.94
N GLY A 477 -10.97 14.04 -2.60
CA GLY A 477 -11.38 13.16 -3.70
C GLY A 477 -11.54 13.88 -5.05
N GLY A 478 -11.18 15.16 -5.12
CA GLY A 478 -11.09 15.94 -6.35
C GLY A 478 -9.91 15.51 -7.21
N GLN A 479 -9.96 15.77 -8.52
CA GLN A 479 -8.84 15.47 -9.41
C GLN A 479 -7.65 16.38 -9.08
N ALA A 480 -6.47 15.77 -8.89
CA ALA A 480 -5.23 16.49 -8.66
C ALA A 480 -4.27 16.31 -9.85
N LEU A 481 -3.45 17.32 -10.13
CA LEU A 481 -2.51 17.31 -11.24
C LEU A 481 -1.06 17.28 -10.78
N VAL A 482 -0.26 16.40 -11.38
CA VAL A 482 1.18 16.35 -11.14
C VAL A 482 1.88 17.63 -11.60
N GLY A 483 2.92 18.06 -10.89
CA GLY A 483 3.66 19.28 -11.18
C GLY A 483 2.91 20.58 -10.82
N THR A 484 1.75 20.48 -10.18
CA THR A 484 1.05 21.60 -9.57
C THR A 484 1.31 21.64 -8.05
N TYR A 485 0.70 22.59 -7.36
CA TYR A 485 0.73 22.66 -5.89
C TYR A 485 -0.37 21.81 -5.23
N ASP A 486 -1.08 20.98 -6.00
CA ASP A 486 -2.10 20.08 -5.48
C ASP A 486 -1.44 18.99 -4.63
N GLU A 487 -2.05 18.69 -3.48
CA GLU A 487 -1.63 17.56 -2.65
C GLU A 487 -2.10 16.23 -3.27
N LEU A 488 -1.21 15.27 -3.47
CA LEU A 488 -1.57 13.97 -4.04
C LEU A 488 -1.83 12.98 -2.90
N ALA A 489 -3.11 12.84 -2.53
CA ALA A 489 -3.52 11.91 -1.48
C ALA A 489 -3.68 10.48 -2.00
N GLN A 490 -4.11 10.33 -3.25
CA GLN A 490 -4.49 9.05 -3.84
C GLN A 490 -4.07 8.98 -5.31
N LEU A 491 -3.69 7.79 -5.78
CA LEU A 491 -3.46 7.47 -7.18
C LEU A 491 -4.31 6.28 -7.63
N ASP A 492 -4.98 6.45 -8.76
CA ASP A 492 -5.84 5.42 -9.35
C ASP A 492 -5.17 4.79 -10.54
N TYR A 493 -5.24 3.46 -10.66
CA TYR A 493 -4.70 2.76 -11.82
C TYR A 493 -5.67 1.70 -12.34
N LYS A 494 -5.49 1.33 -13.60
CA LYS A 494 -6.31 0.31 -14.27
C LYS A 494 -5.43 -0.79 -14.81
N LEU A 495 -5.78 -2.04 -14.53
CA LEU A 495 -5.10 -3.22 -15.06
C LEU A 495 -5.08 -3.18 -16.60
N LEU A 496 -3.90 -3.36 -17.19
CA LEU A 496 -3.73 -3.50 -18.63
C LEU A 496 -3.96 -4.96 -19.04
N ILE A 497 -5.22 -5.36 -19.14
CA ILE A 497 -5.63 -6.76 -19.41
C ILE A 497 -4.96 -7.34 -20.67
N SER A 498 -4.68 -6.50 -21.66
CA SER A 498 -4.02 -6.88 -22.92
C SER A 498 -2.50 -7.01 -22.82
N SER A 499 -1.89 -6.68 -21.69
CA SER A 499 -0.44 -6.73 -21.55
C SER A 499 0.03 -8.20 -21.50
N PRO A 500 0.94 -8.63 -22.39
CA PRO A 500 1.46 -9.99 -22.38
C PRO A 500 2.34 -10.27 -21.15
N ALA A 501 2.82 -9.23 -20.47
CA ALA A 501 3.61 -9.37 -19.25
C ALA A 501 2.75 -9.80 -18.05
N ASN A 502 1.43 -9.60 -18.11
CA ASN A 502 0.52 -10.05 -17.07
C ASN A 502 0.42 -11.57 -17.03
N PRO A 503 0.36 -12.20 -15.84
CA PRO A 503 0.11 -13.62 -15.73
C PRO A 503 -1.24 -14.00 -16.36
N PRO A 504 -1.41 -15.25 -16.84
CA PRO A 504 -2.64 -15.73 -17.46
C PRO A 504 -3.90 -15.47 -16.60
N ALA A 505 -3.78 -15.56 -15.28
CA ALA A 505 -4.85 -15.27 -14.33
C ALA A 505 -5.39 -13.82 -14.41
N LEU A 506 -4.58 -12.85 -14.84
CA LEU A 506 -4.97 -11.44 -15.01
C LEU A 506 -5.45 -11.11 -16.43
N GLN A 507 -5.12 -11.92 -17.44
CA GLN A 507 -5.48 -11.66 -18.84
C GLN A 507 -6.98 -11.95 -19.14
N GLY A 508 -7.65 -12.65 -18.22
CA GLY A 508 -9.04 -13.11 -18.38
C GLY A 508 -9.22 -14.03 -19.60
N ASN A 509 -10.47 -14.26 -20.02
CA ASN A 509 -10.78 -15.11 -21.17
C ASN A 509 -10.26 -14.57 -22.51
N THR A 510 -9.75 -13.33 -22.55
CA THR A 510 -9.24 -12.69 -23.76
C THR A 510 -8.01 -13.42 -24.32
N ALA A 511 -7.14 -13.92 -23.46
CA ALA A 511 -5.94 -14.65 -23.87
C ALA A 511 -6.26 -16.02 -24.50
N MET A 512 -7.23 -16.74 -23.93
CA MET A 512 -7.68 -18.02 -24.49
C MET A 512 -8.33 -17.88 -25.88
N GLN A 513 -8.96 -16.73 -26.17
CA GLN A 513 -9.51 -16.50 -27.51
C GLN A 513 -8.42 -16.18 -28.54
N MET A 514 -7.39 -15.40 -28.20
CA MET A 514 -6.33 -15.06 -29.15
C MET A 514 -5.40 -16.24 -29.47
N SER A 515 -5.20 -17.18 -28.54
CA SER A 515 -4.43 -18.40 -28.84
C SER A 515 -5.21 -19.38 -29.74
N SER A 516 -6.54 -19.37 -29.71
CA SER A 516 -7.38 -20.25 -30.54
C SER A 516 -7.48 -19.82 -32.01
N SER A 517 -7.20 -18.57 -32.35
CA SER A 517 -7.30 -18.07 -33.73
C SER A 517 -6.06 -18.34 -34.61
N VAL A 518 -4.95 -18.82 -34.06
CA VAL A 518 -3.69 -19.00 -34.82
C VAL A 518 -3.52 -20.43 -35.37
N SER A 519 -4.36 -21.40 -34.95
CA SER A 519 -4.28 -22.80 -35.43
C SER A 519 -5.37 -23.20 -36.43
N ALA A 520 -6.19 -22.25 -36.91
CA ALA A 520 -7.30 -22.55 -37.82
C ALA A 520 -6.93 -22.61 -39.31
N SER A 521 -5.66 -22.38 -39.69
CA SER A 521 -5.22 -22.37 -41.10
C SER A 521 -4.69 -23.70 -41.64
N SER A 522 -4.73 -24.79 -40.86
CA SER A 522 -4.18 -26.09 -41.29
C SER A 522 -5.07 -27.32 -41.01
N GLN A 523 -6.38 -27.14 -40.78
CA GLN A 523 -7.29 -28.29 -40.77
C GLN A 523 -7.85 -28.58 -42.17
N PRO A 524 -7.70 -29.82 -42.68
CA PRO A 524 -8.29 -30.23 -43.95
C PRO A 524 -9.82 -30.25 -43.86
N THR A 525 -10.44 -29.72 -44.90
CA THR A 525 -11.89 -29.73 -45.16
C THR A 525 -12.43 -31.16 -45.20
N VAL A 526 -13.02 -31.62 -44.10
CA VAL A 526 -13.82 -32.86 -44.09
C VAL A 526 -15.28 -32.48 -44.27
N VAL A 527 -15.87 -33.00 -45.34
CA VAL A 527 -17.24 -32.76 -45.79
C VAL A 527 -18.25 -33.29 -44.78
N ALA A 528 -19.25 -32.47 -44.52
CA ALA A 528 -20.33 -32.63 -43.56
C ALA A 528 -21.17 -33.91 -43.74
N THR A 529 -21.61 -34.50 -42.62
CA THR A 529 -22.94 -35.13 -42.50
C THR A 529 -23.46 -35.07 -41.06
N SER A 530 -24.78 -34.93 -40.94
CA SER A 530 -25.67 -35.14 -39.79
C SER A 530 -25.65 -34.16 -38.59
N ALA A 531 -26.57 -33.21 -38.68
CA ALA A 531 -27.47 -32.70 -37.65
C ALA A 531 -27.52 -33.44 -36.29
N THR A 532 -27.13 -32.74 -35.22
CA THR A 532 -27.80 -32.84 -33.92
C THR A 532 -27.60 -31.53 -33.17
N SER A 533 -28.68 -30.75 -33.06
CA SER A 533 -28.73 -29.45 -32.41
C SER A 533 -28.66 -29.61 -30.88
N SER A 534 -27.46 -29.76 -30.32
CA SER A 534 -27.22 -29.51 -28.90
C SER A 534 -26.94 -28.02 -28.72
N GLY A 535 -27.83 -27.33 -27.99
CA GLY A 535 -27.69 -25.90 -27.69
C GLY A 535 -26.40 -25.65 -26.91
N GLN A 536 -25.32 -25.30 -27.60
CA GLN A 536 -24.09 -24.81 -26.99
C GLN A 536 -24.42 -23.51 -26.27
N ALA A 537 -24.59 -23.61 -24.95
CA ALA A 537 -24.73 -22.46 -24.07
C ALA A 537 -23.48 -21.58 -24.26
N MET A 538 -23.71 -20.36 -24.77
CA MET A 538 -22.66 -19.35 -24.90
C MET A 538 -21.88 -19.25 -23.58
N PRO A 539 -20.55 -19.40 -23.60
CA PRO A 539 -19.75 -19.37 -22.39
C PRO A 539 -20.00 -18.04 -21.66
N ARG A 540 -20.59 -18.11 -20.46
CA ARG A 540 -20.82 -16.93 -19.62
C ARG A 540 -19.47 -16.28 -19.37
N ARG A 541 -19.33 -15.00 -19.77
CA ARG A 541 -18.12 -14.21 -19.48
C ARG A 541 -17.91 -14.21 -17.98
N GLN A 542 -16.84 -14.85 -17.52
CA GLN A 542 -16.44 -14.72 -16.12
C GLN A 542 -16.05 -13.26 -15.88
N PRO A 543 -16.54 -12.62 -14.81
CA PRO A 543 -16.11 -11.28 -14.46
C PRO A 543 -14.61 -11.30 -14.22
N LEU A 544 -13.90 -10.28 -14.72
CA LEU A 544 -12.47 -10.09 -14.45
C LEU A 544 -12.22 -10.15 -12.94
N PRO A 545 -11.11 -10.72 -12.46
CA PRO A 545 -10.78 -10.71 -11.03
C PRO A 545 -10.54 -9.27 -10.54
N ASN A 546 -10.73 -9.04 -9.24
CA ASN A 546 -10.34 -7.77 -8.63
C ASN A 546 -8.82 -7.63 -8.68
N PHE A 547 -8.34 -6.47 -9.15
CA PHE A 547 -6.93 -6.16 -9.20
C PHE A 547 -6.66 -4.82 -8.50
N PRO A 548 -5.70 -4.78 -7.55
CA PRO A 548 -4.91 -5.92 -7.07
C PRO A 548 -5.76 -6.87 -6.19
N PRO A 549 -5.37 -8.15 -6.08
CA PRO A 549 -6.09 -9.11 -5.25
C PRO A 549 -5.96 -8.77 -3.75
N PRO A 550 -6.87 -9.28 -2.90
CA PRO A 550 -6.77 -9.14 -1.44
C PRO A 550 -5.38 -9.55 -0.91
N GLY A 551 -4.89 -8.83 0.12
CA GLY A 551 -3.53 -9.01 0.66
C GLY A 551 -2.43 -8.21 -0.04
N SER A 552 -2.70 -7.62 -1.21
CA SER A 552 -1.70 -6.83 -1.95
C SER A 552 -1.43 -5.45 -1.34
N SER A 553 -2.29 -5.01 -0.44
CA SER A 553 -2.16 -3.75 0.31
C SER A 553 -0.79 -3.63 0.95
N GLY A 554 -0.21 -2.42 0.94
CA GLY A 554 1.15 -2.13 1.38
C GLY A 554 2.25 -2.51 0.40
N GLY A 555 1.95 -3.23 -0.69
CA GLY A 555 2.91 -3.56 -1.73
C GLY A 555 3.34 -2.35 -2.58
N PRO A 556 4.51 -2.39 -3.23
CA PRO A 556 4.97 -1.28 -4.05
C PRO A 556 4.23 -1.20 -5.40
N VAL A 557 4.01 0.03 -5.85
CA VAL A 557 3.66 0.39 -7.23
C VAL A 557 4.90 0.97 -7.89
N VAL A 558 5.36 0.34 -8.97
CA VAL A 558 6.63 0.67 -9.62
C VAL A 558 6.36 1.26 -11.00
N ASP A 559 7.00 2.37 -11.34
CA ASP A 559 7.01 2.84 -12.73
C ASP A 559 7.91 1.93 -13.57
N VAL A 560 7.34 1.39 -14.65
CA VAL A 560 8.02 0.39 -15.49
C VAL A 560 9.26 0.94 -16.17
N GLU A 561 9.25 2.23 -16.51
CA GLU A 561 10.36 2.86 -17.23
C GLU A 561 11.54 3.18 -16.31
N SER A 562 11.29 3.88 -15.20
CA SER A 562 12.34 4.21 -14.23
C SER A 562 12.81 3.01 -13.42
N GLY A 563 11.92 2.05 -13.14
CA GLY A 563 12.17 0.96 -12.19
C GLY A 563 12.17 1.41 -10.72
N SER A 564 11.57 2.58 -10.42
CA SER A 564 11.40 3.11 -9.07
C SER A 564 9.99 2.95 -8.53
N VAL A 565 9.89 2.87 -7.21
CA VAL A 565 8.61 2.89 -6.50
C VAL A 565 8.01 4.29 -6.56
N VAL A 566 6.81 4.40 -7.12
CA VAL A 566 6.02 5.64 -7.28
C VAL A 566 4.73 5.64 -6.45
N GLY A 567 4.42 4.53 -5.78
CA GLY A 567 3.31 4.47 -4.84
C GLY A 567 3.25 3.20 -4.00
N VAL A 568 2.27 3.14 -3.10
CA VAL A 568 1.99 2.03 -2.20
C VAL A 568 0.56 1.57 -2.41
N VAL A 569 0.36 0.29 -2.71
CA VAL A 569 -0.97 -0.28 -2.92
C VAL A 569 -1.83 -0.12 -1.67
N ARG A 570 -3.04 0.43 -1.84
CA ARG A 570 -4.04 0.49 -0.78
C ARG A 570 -5.11 -0.59 -0.94
N GLY A 571 -5.49 -0.88 -2.18
CA GLY A 571 -6.50 -1.91 -2.47
C GLY A 571 -7.07 -1.73 -3.87
N HIS A 572 -8.36 -2.03 -4.02
CA HIS A 572 -9.11 -1.78 -5.24
C HIS A 572 -10.43 -1.10 -4.88
N LYS A 573 -10.99 -0.37 -5.84
CA LYS A 573 -12.30 0.25 -5.74
C LYS A 573 -13.18 -0.09 -6.94
N MET A 574 -14.46 -0.21 -6.66
CA MET A 574 -15.51 -0.46 -7.64
C MET A 574 -16.34 0.81 -7.77
N SER A 575 -16.25 1.46 -8.92
CA SER A 575 -17.14 2.57 -9.27
C SER A 575 -18.15 2.09 -10.31
N PRO A 576 -19.47 2.35 -10.14
CA PRO A 576 -20.47 2.00 -11.16
C PRO A 576 -20.18 2.60 -12.53
N LEU A 577 -19.53 3.78 -12.56
CA LEU A 577 -19.24 4.53 -13.78
C LEU A 577 -17.88 4.16 -14.37
N GLU A 578 -16.88 3.98 -13.51
CA GLU A 578 -15.49 3.83 -13.94
C GLU A 578 -15.01 2.38 -14.00
N GLY A 579 -15.82 1.46 -13.46
CA GLY A 579 -15.50 0.05 -13.32
C GLY A 579 -14.52 -0.23 -12.19
N ARG A 580 -13.74 -1.29 -12.35
CA ARG A 580 -12.70 -1.72 -11.40
C ARG A 580 -11.44 -0.91 -11.60
N ARG A 581 -10.99 -0.24 -10.55
CA ARG A 581 -9.69 0.44 -10.48
C ARG A 581 -8.91 -0.06 -9.27
N GLY A 582 -7.61 -0.14 -9.42
CA GLY A 582 -6.71 -0.25 -8.28
C GLY A 582 -6.54 1.11 -7.62
N ASP A 583 -6.26 1.06 -6.33
CA ASP A 583 -6.09 2.22 -5.46
C ASP A 583 -4.72 2.15 -4.77
N ALA A 584 -4.00 3.28 -4.73
CA ALA A 584 -2.70 3.40 -4.12
C ALA A 584 -2.43 4.81 -3.58
N ILE A 585 -1.41 4.91 -2.74
CA ILE A 585 -0.92 6.13 -2.11
C ILE A 585 0.35 6.57 -2.83
N PRO A 586 0.48 7.85 -3.22
CA PRO A 586 1.67 8.34 -3.92
C PRO A 586 2.93 8.18 -3.06
N ALA A 587 4.06 7.84 -3.68
CA ALA A 587 5.31 7.59 -2.96
C ALA A 587 5.85 8.84 -2.24
N GLU A 588 5.44 10.04 -2.64
CA GLU A 588 5.77 11.29 -1.92
C GLU A 588 5.35 11.22 -0.43
N LYS A 589 4.25 10.52 -0.10
CA LYS A 589 3.80 10.34 1.28
C LYS A 589 4.80 9.56 2.13
N ILE A 590 5.66 8.73 1.52
CA ILE A 590 6.72 8.03 2.25
C ILE A 590 7.78 9.02 2.73
N PHE A 591 8.06 10.09 1.98
CA PHE A 591 9.06 11.10 2.35
C PHE A 591 8.61 11.94 3.55
N GLU A 592 7.33 11.97 3.88
CA GLU A 592 6.83 12.63 5.10
C GLU A 592 7.36 11.95 6.39
N PHE A 593 7.79 10.69 6.31
CA PHE A 593 8.45 10.00 7.42
C PHE A 593 9.89 10.45 7.69
N PHE A 594 10.51 11.19 6.76
CA PHE A 594 11.95 11.45 6.75
C PHE A 594 12.23 12.94 6.77
N ALA A 595 13.36 13.33 7.37
CA ALA A 595 13.83 14.71 7.29
C ALA A 595 13.99 15.13 5.82
N LEU A 596 13.54 16.35 5.50
CA LEU A 596 13.74 16.91 4.17
C LEU A 596 15.22 17.27 3.98
N PRO A 597 15.79 17.03 2.78
CA PRO A 597 17.18 17.37 2.48
C PRO A 597 17.55 18.79 2.88
N GLY A 598 18.49 18.92 3.83
CA GLY A 598 19.02 20.21 4.27
C GLY A 598 18.13 21.06 5.18
N LEU A 599 16.91 20.61 5.54
CA LEU A 599 16.06 21.31 6.52
C LEU A 599 16.26 20.81 7.97
N GLY A 600 16.98 19.70 8.16
CA GLY A 600 17.13 19.07 9.47
C GLY A 600 15.78 18.62 10.05
N LYS A 601 15.76 18.22 11.32
CA LYS A 601 14.50 17.90 12.00
C LYS A 601 13.68 19.16 12.21
N LYS A 602 12.38 19.08 11.93
CA LYS A 602 11.40 20.03 12.43
C LYS A 602 11.26 19.80 13.94
N ASN A 603 11.81 20.71 14.75
CA ASN A 603 11.77 20.63 16.21
C ASN A 603 10.34 20.65 16.75
#